data_AF-A0A4Q3C633-F1
#
_entry.id   AF-A0A4Q3C633-F1
#
_cell.length_a   1.000
_cell.length_b   1.000
_cell.length_c   1.000
_cell.angle_alpha   90.00
_cell.angle_beta   90.00
_cell.angle_gamma   90.00
#
_symmetry.space_group_name_H-M   'P 1'
#
loop_
_entity.id
_entity.type
_entity.pdbx_description
1 polymer ?
#
loop_
_entity_poly.entity_id
_entity_poly.type
_entity_poly.pdbx_seq_one_letter_code
_entity_poly.pdbx_strand_id
1 'polypeptide(L)'
;MNIIEKAIWQVETHMRSPATLEAMAERAGVTPSYLTRVFATATGQSLMRYARARRLSEAARILALGVPDILGLALDVGYGSHEAFTRAFRDHFGLTPETVRDARTTANLELTEPITMDAPLNPKLADPRIEDRKALLLAGLIKTFPMKDLGAIPSLWPQFDQVQDDIP
;
A
#
# COMPACT_ATOMS: atom_id res chain seq x y z
N MET A 1 -11.57 2.73 14.21
CA MET A 1 -10.54 2.21 13.30
C MET A 1 -10.06 3.34 12.38
N ASN A 2 -8.81 3.76 12.53
CA ASN A 2 -8.17 4.76 11.68
C ASN A 2 -7.98 4.22 10.23
N ILE A 3 -7.54 5.07 9.30
CA ILE A 3 -7.41 4.70 7.88
C ILE A 3 -6.41 3.56 7.66
N ILE A 4 -5.32 3.55 8.41
CA ILE A 4 -4.25 2.54 8.33
C ILE A 4 -4.74 1.22 8.92
N GLU A 5 -5.35 1.25 10.10
CA GLU A 5 -5.96 0.07 10.73
C GLU A 5 -7.03 -0.53 9.82
N LYS A 6 -7.83 0.30 9.11
CA LYS A 6 -8.79 -0.19 8.11
C LYS A 6 -8.10 -0.90 6.95
N ALA A 7 -6.97 -0.39 6.49
CA ALA A 7 -6.20 -1.02 5.41
C ALA A 7 -5.60 -2.37 5.87
N ILE A 8 -5.00 -2.40 7.06
CA ILE A 8 -4.44 -3.62 7.66
C ILE A 8 -5.55 -4.66 7.84
N TRP A 9 -6.68 -4.27 8.43
CA TRP A 9 -7.82 -5.15 8.62
C TRP A 9 -8.28 -5.77 7.31
N GLN A 10 -8.41 -4.96 6.25
CA GLN A 10 -8.82 -5.45 4.95
C GLN A 10 -7.81 -6.45 4.36
N VAL A 11 -6.50 -6.20 4.50
CA VAL A 11 -5.46 -7.13 4.03
C VAL A 11 -5.51 -8.45 4.79
N GLU A 12 -5.60 -8.43 6.12
CA GLU A 12 -5.58 -9.65 6.93
C GLU A 12 -6.90 -10.44 6.85
N THR A 13 -8.03 -9.79 6.60
CA THR A 13 -9.34 -10.47 6.45
C THR A 13 -9.61 -10.98 5.04
N HIS A 14 -8.98 -10.42 4.01
CA HIS A 14 -9.22 -10.76 2.60
C HIS A 14 -7.98 -11.32 1.90
N MET A 15 -7.26 -12.24 2.54
CA MET A 15 -6.06 -12.85 1.96
C MET A 15 -6.36 -13.72 0.73
N ARG A 16 -7.53 -14.36 0.69
CA ARG A 16 -7.91 -15.28 -0.39
C ARG A 16 -8.52 -14.62 -1.62
N SER A 17 -9.19 -13.49 -1.41
CA SER A 17 -9.78 -12.69 -2.49
C SER A 17 -9.20 -11.28 -2.38
N PRO A 18 -8.02 -11.04 -2.98
CA PRO A 18 -7.29 -9.80 -2.77
C PRO A 18 -8.10 -8.62 -3.30
N ALA A 19 -8.46 -7.72 -2.40
CA ALA A 19 -9.05 -6.45 -2.77
C ALA A 19 -8.06 -5.64 -3.63
N THR A 20 -8.56 -4.94 -4.64
CA THR A 20 -7.74 -3.97 -5.36
C THR A 20 -7.44 -2.76 -4.47
N LEU A 21 -6.43 -1.98 -4.84
CA LEU A 21 -6.12 -0.75 -4.11
C LEU A 21 -7.32 0.21 -4.10
N GLU A 22 -8.06 0.26 -5.21
CA GLU A 22 -9.27 1.05 -5.39
C GLU A 22 -10.36 0.61 -4.41
N ALA A 23 -10.63 -0.69 -4.33
CA ALA A 23 -11.62 -1.23 -3.40
C ALA A 23 -11.21 -0.97 -1.93
N MET A 24 -9.92 -1.09 -1.61
CA MET A 24 -9.43 -0.79 -0.26
C MET A 24 -9.60 0.68 0.10
N ALA A 25 -9.30 1.57 -0.85
CA ALA A 25 -9.43 3.02 -0.69
C ALA A 25 -10.89 3.45 -0.56
N GLU A 26 -11.78 2.89 -1.38
CA GLU A 26 -13.22 3.13 -1.32
C GLU A 26 -13.79 2.77 0.05
N ARG A 27 -13.51 1.57 0.56
CA ARG A 27 -13.95 1.15 1.91
C ARG A 27 -13.32 1.96 3.04
N ALA A 28 -12.13 2.51 2.82
CA ALA A 28 -11.47 3.40 3.76
C ALA A 28 -11.98 4.86 3.68
N GLY A 29 -12.77 5.20 2.65
CA GLY A 29 -13.32 6.55 2.42
C GLY A 29 -12.29 7.55 1.89
N VAL A 30 -11.26 7.09 1.18
CA VAL A 30 -10.15 7.93 0.69
C VAL A 30 -9.78 7.59 -0.75
N THR A 31 -8.92 8.39 -1.38
CA THR A 31 -8.38 8.06 -2.70
C THR A 31 -7.27 7.01 -2.61
N PRO A 32 -7.04 6.20 -3.67
CA PRO A 32 -5.95 5.22 -3.75
C PRO A 32 -4.57 5.81 -3.45
N SER A 33 -4.28 6.99 -4.01
CA SER A 33 -3.02 7.69 -3.82
C SER A 33 -2.83 8.15 -2.39
N TYR A 34 -3.89 8.66 -1.74
CA TYR A 34 -3.84 9.06 -0.34
C TYR A 34 -3.63 7.85 0.58
N LEU A 35 -4.36 6.76 0.35
CA LEU A 35 -4.21 5.53 1.14
C LEU A 35 -2.79 4.98 1.06
N THR A 36 -2.24 4.90 -0.15
CA THR A 36 -0.86 4.40 -0.36
C THR A 36 0.16 5.28 0.36
N ARG A 37 0.02 6.61 0.26
CA ARG A 37 0.93 7.56 0.89
C ARG A 37 0.88 7.44 2.42
N VAL A 38 -0.31 7.52 3.01
CA VAL A 38 -0.47 7.48 4.48
C VAL A 38 -0.03 6.14 5.04
N PHE A 39 -0.36 5.03 4.38
CA PHE A 39 0.09 3.71 4.79
C PHE A 39 1.61 3.59 4.74
N ALA A 40 2.26 4.07 3.68
CA ALA A 40 3.72 4.06 3.57
C ALA A 40 4.40 4.95 4.62
N THR A 41 3.85 6.14 4.88
CA THR A 41 4.37 7.03 5.94
C THR A 41 4.26 6.39 7.32
N ALA A 42 3.20 5.63 7.59
CA ALA A 42 2.99 5.00 8.90
C ALA A 42 3.74 3.67 9.09
N THR A 43 3.89 2.87 8.02
CA THR A 43 4.43 1.49 8.11
C THR A 43 5.82 1.32 7.50
N GLY A 44 6.33 2.32 6.79
CA GLY A 44 7.58 2.24 6.04
C GLY A 44 7.52 1.42 4.75
N GLN A 45 6.36 0.88 4.39
CA GLN A 45 6.18 0.04 3.19
C GLN A 45 4.89 0.37 2.44
N SER A 46 4.84 0.11 1.13
CA SER A 46 3.61 0.33 0.36
C SER A 46 2.54 -0.70 0.72
N LEU A 47 1.27 -0.28 0.73
CA LEU A 47 0.14 -1.15 1.05
C LEU A 47 0.10 -2.41 0.16
N MET A 48 0.31 -2.24 -1.15
CA MET A 48 0.27 -3.38 -2.09
C MET A 48 1.49 -4.32 -1.94
N ARG A 49 2.65 -3.79 -1.54
CA ARG A 49 3.83 -4.62 -1.22
C ARG A 49 3.56 -5.43 0.04
N TYR A 50 3.05 -4.78 1.10
CA TYR A 50 2.63 -5.45 2.33
C TYR A 50 1.62 -6.57 2.05
N ALA A 51 0.53 -6.25 1.34
CA ALA A 51 -0.53 -7.21 1.01
C ALA A 51 -0.02 -8.40 0.18
N ARG A 52 0.95 -8.20 -0.71
CA ARG A 52 1.58 -9.29 -1.48
C ARG A 52 2.46 -10.16 -0.59
N ALA A 53 3.33 -9.54 0.21
CA ALA A 53 4.25 -10.25 1.09
C ALA A 53 3.50 -11.08 2.14
N ARG A 54 2.43 -10.54 2.71
CA ARG A 54 1.53 -11.25 3.64
C ARG A 54 0.91 -12.50 3.01
N ARG A 55 0.39 -12.40 1.77
CA ARG A 55 -0.19 -13.54 1.04
C ARG A 55 0.85 -14.62 0.73
N LEU A 56 2.02 -14.22 0.26
CA LEU A 56 3.10 -15.16 -0.04
C LEU A 56 3.61 -15.85 1.23
N SER A 57 3.68 -15.14 2.36
CA SER A 57 4.07 -15.70 3.66
C SER A 57 3.06 -16.73 4.15
N GLU A 58 1.77 -16.48 3.98
CA GLU A 58 0.74 -17.46 4.34
C GLU A 58 0.75 -18.68 3.41
N ALA A 59 0.93 -18.45 2.11
CA ALA A 59 1.12 -19.55 1.15
C ALA A 59 2.35 -20.41 1.51
N ALA A 60 3.46 -19.80 1.93
CA ALA A 60 4.66 -20.51 2.37
C ALA A 60 4.40 -21.42 3.58
N ARG A 61 3.61 -20.95 4.55
CA ARG A 61 3.20 -21.77 5.71
C ARG A 61 2.37 -22.96 5.27
N ILE A 62 1.40 -22.75 4.38
CA ILE A 62 0.56 -23.83 3.83
C ILE A 62 1.41 -24.83 3.03
N LEU A 63 2.37 -24.34 2.23
CA LEU A 63 3.32 -25.19 1.52
C LEU A 63 4.17 -26.04 2.46
N ALA A 64 4.64 -25.50 3.60
CA ALA A 64 5.41 -26.27 4.56
C ALA A 64 4.60 -27.38 5.25
N LEU A 65 3.27 -27.25 5.33
CA LEU A 65 2.36 -28.35 5.72
C LEU A 65 2.24 -29.43 4.61
N GLY A 66 2.83 -29.16 3.45
CA GLY A 66 2.95 -29.96 2.24
C GLY A 66 1.64 -30.39 1.64
N VAL A 67 0.88 -29.38 1.26
CA VAL A 67 -0.31 -29.49 0.43
C VAL A 67 -0.02 -30.21 -0.90
N PRO A 68 -0.95 -31.03 -1.39
CA PRO A 68 -0.77 -31.77 -2.64
C PRO A 68 -0.96 -30.88 -3.88
N ASP A 69 -1.77 -29.83 -3.79
CA ASP A 69 -2.15 -28.99 -4.92
C ASP A 69 -1.62 -27.55 -4.78
N ILE A 70 -0.50 -27.28 -5.44
CA ILE A 70 0.11 -25.94 -5.49
C ILE A 70 -0.71 -24.99 -6.37
N LEU A 71 -1.36 -25.49 -7.42
CA LEU A 71 -2.18 -24.66 -8.31
C LEU A 71 -3.43 -24.18 -7.57
N GLY A 72 -4.12 -25.07 -6.85
CA GLY A 72 -5.24 -24.71 -5.99
C GLY A 72 -4.85 -23.64 -4.97
N LEU A 73 -3.71 -23.81 -4.29
CA LEU A 73 -3.18 -22.79 -3.37
C LEU A 73 -2.89 -21.46 -4.07
N ALA A 74 -2.30 -21.48 -5.27
CA ALA A 74 -2.02 -20.28 -6.05
C ALA A 74 -3.29 -19.49 -6.37
N LEU A 75 -4.34 -20.18 -6.81
CA LEU A 75 -5.65 -19.59 -7.08
C LEU A 75 -6.27 -19.04 -5.78
N ASP A 76 -6.18 -19.80 -4.69
CA ASP A 76 -6.70 -19.43 -3.38
C ASP A 76 -6.05 -18.19 -2.79
N VAL A 77 -4.79 -17.89 -3.11
CA VAL A 77 -4.09 -16.66 -2.67
C VAL A 77 -4.10 -15.54 -3.73
N GLY A 78 -4.93 -15.72 -4.77
CA GLY A 78 -5.28 -14.71 -5.75
C GLY A 78 -4.31 -14.57 -6.92
N TYR A 79 -3.60 -15.64 -7.29
CA TYR A 79 -2.79 -15.69 -8.51
C TYR A 79 -3.52 -16.45 -9.61
N GLY A 80 -3.55 -15.89 -10.82
CA GLY A 80 -4.31 -16.47 -11.95
C GLY A 80 -3.67 -17.68 -12.62
N SER A 81 -2.43 -18.05 -12.26
CA SER A 81 -1.77 -19.25 -12.77
C SER A 81 -0.64 -19.73 -11.86
N HIS A 82 -0.23 -20.98 -12.06
CA HIS A 82 0.91 -21.58 -11.36
C HIS A 82 2.22 -20.83 -11.63
N GLU A 83 2.45 -20.40 -12.87
CA GLU A 83 3.65 -19.67 -13.28
C GLU A 83 3.70 -18.28 -12.65
N ALA A 84 2.56 -17.58 -12.60
CA ALA A 84 2.46 -16.26 -11.98
C ALA A 84 2.77 -16.34 -10.48
N PHE A 85 2.23 -17.35 -9.80
CA PHE A 85 2.52 -17.61 -8.39
C PHE A 85 3.98 -17.98 -8.17
N THR A 86 4.51 -18.95 -8.92
CA THR A 86 5.90 -19.40 -8.80
C THR A 86 6.89 -18.27 -9.01
N ARG A 87 6.65 -17.40 -10.01
CA ARG A 87 7.48 -16.21 -10.25
C ARG A 87 7.44 -15.28 -9.05
N ALA A 88 6.25 -14.88 -8.59
CA ALA A 88 6.13 -13.96 -7.48
C ALA A 88 6.70 -14.52 -6.17
N PHE A 89 6.52 -15.82 -5.93
CA PHE A 89 7.06 -16.52 -4.76
C PHE A 89 8.59 -16.52 -4.78
N ARG A 90 9.20 -16.86 -5.92
CA ARG A 90 10.66 -16.83 -6.09
C ARG A 90 11.23 -15.42 -6.03
N ASP A 91 10.55 -14.44 -6.61
CA ASP A 91 11.00 -13.04 -6.54
C ASP A 91 10.98 -12.50 -5.10
N HIS A 92 10.10 -13.04 -4.25
CA HIS A 92 9.99 -12.63 -2.84
C HIS A 92 10.94 -13.39 -1.91
N PHE A 93 11.06 -14.71 -2.08
CA PHE A 93 11.77 -15.60 -1.14
C PHE A 93 13.07 -16.19 -1.67
N GLY A 94 13.37 -16.03 -2.96
CA GLY A 94 14.52 -16.67 -3.62
C GLY A 94 14.38 -18.18 -3.87
N LEU A 95 13.30 -18.81 -3.39
CA LEU A 95 13.03 -20.24 -3.54
C LEU A 95 11.73 -20.48 -4.32
N THR A 96 11.53 -21.69 -4.85
CA THR A 96 10.26 -22.06 -5.50
C THR A 96 9.26 -22.61 -4.48
N PRO A 97 7.95 -22.56 -4.78
CA PRO A 97 6.93 -23.19 -3.94
C PRO A 97 7.17 -24.68 -3.68
N GLU A 98 7.63 -25.40 -4.70
CA GLU A 98 7.95 -26.83 -4.61
C GLU A 98 9.09 -27.10 -3.62
N THR A 99 10.16 -26.30 -3.67
CA THR A 99 11.28 -26.44 -2.72
C THR A 99 10.83 -26.29 -1.27
N VAL A 100 9.96 -25.31 -0.99
CA VAL A 100 9.40 -25.11 0.36
C VAL A 100 8.50 -26.27 0.77
N ARG A 101 7.66 -26.76 -0.15
CA ARG A 101 6.77 -27.90 0.07
C ARG A 101 7.53 -29.16 0.43
N ASP A 102 8.57 -29.46 -0.32
CA ASP A 102 9.35 -30.68 -0.17
C ASP A 102 10.24 -30.62 1.08
N ALA A 103 10.74 -29.44 1.44
CA ALA A 103 11.52 -29.20 2.66
C ALA A 103 10.67 -29.23 3.94
N ARG A 104 9.34 -29.05 3.85
CA ARG A 104 8.40 -29.04 4.98
C ARG A 104 8.77 -28.04 6.08
N THR A 105 9.40 -26.92 5.72
CA THR A 105 9.82 -25.89 6.67
C THR A 105 9.78 -24.49 6.06
N THR A 106 9.52 -23.49 6.91
CA THR A 106 9.64 -22.06 6.58
C THR A 106 10.81 -21.39 7.29
N ALA A 107 11.67 -22.16 7.98
CA ALA A 107 12.73 -21.60 8.85
C ALA A 107 13.73 -20.70 8.10
N ASN A 108 13.90 -20.92 6.80
CA ASN A 108 14.83 -20.16 5.95
C ASN A 108 14.14 -19.06 5.13
N LEU A 109 12.88 -18.73 5.44
CA LEU A 109 12.10 -17.72 4.71
C LEU A 109 11.89 -16.48 5.58
N GLU A 110 12.11 -15.30 5.00
CA GLU A 110 11.74 -14.03 5.63
C GLU A 110 10.23 -13.80 5.52
N LEU A 111 9.48 -14.41 6.45
CA LEU A 111 8.03 -14.24 6.50
C LEU A 111 7.66 -12.83 6.97
N THR A 112 6.70 -12.23 6.29
CA THR A 112 6.08 -10.97 6.73
C THR A 112 4.98 -11.30 7.72
N GLU A 113 5.14 -10.88 8.98
CA GLU A 113 4.11 -11.04 10.00
C GLU A 113 2.99 -9.98 9.90
N PRO A 114 1.78 -10.27 10.40
CA PRO A 114 0.71 -9.28 10.48
C PRO A 114 1.14 -8.06 11.28
N ILE A 115 0.88 -6.86 10.76
CA ILE A 115 0.99 -5.64 11.56
C ILE A 115 -0.12 -5.67 12.62
N THR A 116 0.24 -5.80 13.88
CA THR A 116 -0.69 -5.73 15.01
C THR A 116 -1.20 -4.30 15.20
N MET A 117 -2.52 -4.15 15.32
CA MET A 117 -3.23 -2.86 15.40
C MET A 117 -2.86 -2.00 16.63
N ASP A 118 -2.26 -2.61 17.65
CA ASP A 118 -1.91 -1.96 18.92
C ASP A 118 -0.55 -1.24 18.86
N ALA A 119 0.21 -1.44 17.77
CA ALA A 119 1.43 -0.67 17.54
C ALA A 119 1.03 0.76 17.15
N PRO A 120 1.54 1.82 17.81
CA PRO A 120 1.20 3.18 17.44
C PRO A 120 1.73 3.49 16.04
N LEU A 121 0.88 3.29 15.03
CA LEU A 121 1.08 3.64 13.62
C LEU A 121 0.96 5.16 13.39
N ASN A 122 1.24 5.94 14.44
CA ASN A 122 1.26 7.38 14.38
C ASN A 122 2.66 7.76 13.88
N PRO A 123 2.83 8.21 12.62
CA PRO A 123 4.06 8.89 12.28
C PRO A 123 4.22 10.01 13.30
N LYS A 124 5.38 10.08 13.97
CA LYS A 124 5.72 11.23 14.81
C LYS A 124 5.78 12.45 13.90
N LEU A 125 4.65 13.11 13.73
CA LEU A 125 4.58 14.44 13.16
C LEU A 125 5.10 15.39 14.23
N ALA A 126 5.85 16.41 13.82
CA ALA A 126 6.11 17.53 14.71
C ALA A 126 4.76 18.17 15.07
N ASP A 127 4.65 18.65 16.32
CA ASP A 127 3.47 19.38 16.74
C ASP A 127 3.23 20.58 15.81
N PRO A 128 1.97 20.83 15.41
CA PRO A 128 1.65 21.96 14.55
C PRO A 128 2.09 23.26 15.22
N ARG A 129 2.84 24.09 14.49
CA ARG A 129 3.21 25.43 14.97
C ARG A 129 2.07 26.40 14.65
N ILE A 130 1.50 27.01 15.69
CA ILE A 130 0.54 28.11 15.55
C ILE A 130 1.33 29.42 15.49
N GLU A 131 1.11 30.21 14.46
CA GLU A 131 1.81 31.48 14.24
C GLU A 131 0.83 32.60 13.90
N ASP A 132 0.89 33.69 14.67
CA ASP A 132 0.23 34.92 14.28
C ASP A 132 1.10 35.70 13.30
N ARG A 133 0.56 35.95 12.10
CA ARG A 133 1.22 36.68 11.02
C ARG A 133 0.40 37.94 10.69
N LYS A 134 1.08 39.02 10.30
CA LYS A 134 0.41 40.22 9.77
C LYS A 134 -0.29 39.89 8.45
N ALA A 135 -1.30 40.68 8.08
CA ALA A 135 -1.98 40.55 6.79
C ALA A 135 -0.96 40.58 5.63
N LEU A 136 -1.13 39.63 4.70
CA LEU A 136 -0.29 39.49 3.50
C LEU A 136 -1.16 39.74 2.26
N LEU A 137 -0.62 40.51 1.33
CA LEU A 137 -1.16 40.58 -0.03
C LEU A 137 -0.54 39.45 -0.84
N LEU A 138 -1.38 38.65 -1.49
CA LEU A 138 -0.98 37.52 -2.32
C LEU A 138 -1.62 37.67 -3.69
N ALA A 139 -0.83 37.49 -4.74
CA ALA A 139 -1.30 37.36 -6.11
C ALA A 139 -1.04 35.93 -6.60
N GLY A 140 -1.95 35.37 -7.38
CA GLY A 140 -1.85 33.98 -7.82
C GLY A 140 -2.99 33.55 -8.72
N LEU A 141 -2.86 32.37 -9.31
CA LEU A 141 -3.91 31.75 -10.13
C LEU A 141 -4.91 31.01 -9.23
N ILE A 142 -6.19 31.25 -9.49
CA ILE A 142 -7.29 30.54 -8.81
C ILE A 142 -7.92 29.57 -9.80
N LYS A 143 -7.95 28.28 -9.45
CA LYS A 143 -8.63 27.25 -10.22
C LYS A 143 -9.20 26.17 -9.31
N THR A 144 -10.40 25.68 -9.64
CA THR A 144 -11.06 24.60 -8.91
C THR A 144 -10.61 23.26 -9.49
N PHE A 145 -10.16 22.34 -8.62
CA PHE A 145 -9.81 20.98 -9.00
C PHE A 145 -10.71 19.97 -8.28
N PRO A 146 -11.25 18.97 -8.98
CA PRO A 146 -11.88 17.86 -8.32
C PRO A 146 -10.81 17.03 -7.58
N MET A 147 -11.18 16.43 -6.45
CA MET A 147 -10.24 15.68 -5.59
C MET A 147 -9.49 14.53 -6.30
N LYS A 148 -10.03 14.03 -7.42
CA LYS A 148 -9.40 13.02 -8.28
C LYS A 148 -8.27 13.55 -9.18
N ASP A 149 -8.13 14.88 -9.30
CA ASP A 149 -7.22 15.54 -10.24
C ASP A 149 -6.28 16.55 -9.53
N LEU A 150 -5.95 16.30 -8.26
CA LEU A 150 -5.01 17.14 -7.51
C LEU A 150 -3.59 17.13 -8.13
N GLY A 151 -3.27 16.12 -8.94
CA GLY A 151 -2.01 16.04 -9.69
C GLY A 151 -1.85 17.13 -10.74
N ALA A 152 -2.93 17.84 -11.11
CA ALA A 152 -2.88 18.97 -12.02
C ALA A 152 -2.49 20.29 -11.32
N ILE A 153 -2.45 20.36 -9.98
CA ILE A 153 -2.10 21.60 -9.25
C ILE A 153 -0.70 22.12 -9.63
N PRO A 154 0.36 21.29 -9.73
CA PRO A 154 1.68 21.77 -10.17
C PRO A 154 1.69 22.41 -11.58
N SER A 155 0.71 22.10 -12.44
CA SER A 155 0.60 22.73 -13.76
C SER A 155 0.21 24.21 -13.72
N LEU A 156 -0.18 24.73 -12.56
CA LEU A 156 -0.40 26.16 -12.36
C LEU A 156 0.90 26.95 -12.34
N TRP A 157 2.04 26.35 -12.02
CA TRP A 157 3.32 27.09 -11.96
C TRP A 157 3.75 27.61 -13.33
N PRO A 158 3.81 26.80 -14.41
CA PRO A 158 4.13 27.32 -15.73
C PRO A 158 3.13 28.36 -16.26
N GLN A 159 1.87 28.32 -15.80
CA GLN A 159 0.86 29.31 -16.17
C GLN A 159 1.07 30.62 -15.41
N PHE A 160 1.44 30.54 -14.13
CA PHE A 160 1.75 31.70 -13.32
C PHE A 160 3.02 32.39 -13.80
N ASP A 161 4.04 31.61 -14.19
CA ASP A 161 5.31 32.15 -14.71
C ASP A 161 5.13 33.04 -15.94
N GLN A 162 4.06 32.83 -16.72
CA GLN A 162 3.74 33.65 -17.91
C GLN A 162 3.17 35.02 -17.58
N VAL A 163 2.59 35.19 -16.39
CA VAL A 163 1.88 36.41 -15.99
C VAL A 163 2.51 37.08 -14.78
N GLN A 164 3.54 36.48 -14.17
CA GLN A 164 4.16 36.97 -12.94
C GLN A 164 4.80 38.37 -13.12
N ASP A 165 5.32 38.66 -14.32
CA ASP A 165 5.98 39.93 -14.63
C ASP A 165 4.96 41.09 -14.79
N ASP A 166 3.68 40.77 -14.96
CA ASP A 166 2.58 41.74 -15.10
C ASP A 166 1.87 42.03 -13.77
N ILE A 167 2.31 41.40 -12.67
CA ILE A 167 1.72 41.59 -11.34
C ILE A 167 2.28 42.91 -10.75
N PRO A 168 1.41 43.89 -10.43
CA PRO A 168 1.82 45.20 -9.94
C PRO A 168 2.44 45.19 -8.53
#